data_AF-A0A6P6RKX1-F1
#
_entry.id   AF-A0A6P6RKX1-F1
#
_cell.length_a   1.000
_cell.length_b   1.000
_cell.length_c   1.000
_cell.angle_alpha   90.00
_cell.angle_beta   90.00
_cell.angle_gamma   90.00
#
_symmetry.space_group_name_H-M   'P 1'
#
loop_
_entity.id
_entity.type
_entity.pdbx_description
1 polymer ?
#
loop_
_entity_poly.entity_id
_entity_poly.type
_entity_poly.pdbx_seq_one_letter_code
_entity_poly.pdbx_strand_id
1 'polypeptide(L)'
;MYIMENSFKAESGSRPDVPKIVILITDGKSQDDVLSPAQRLRDAGIEMFAIGVKDADENELIAISSPPEETHVYYVPDFSLMLDIVEELSRSVCESVSELNREISVNIHTCETPAIADIVILVDGSWSISRFSFKTVRSFLGLFVKAFAVGSDQTRIGLVLYSKDSWIEWNLNTHSTKQAVIHAVKNLPYKGGQTLTGLALTYILENSFKAESGSRPDVPKIVILITDGESRDDVLSPAQRLRDAGIELFAIGVLNADKKKLRAIASPPEETHVYYVPDFSLMLDIMEKLSRSVCERVSELNREISGAFLRSLLFKEQDQEVSSGDGG
;
A
#
# COMPACT_ATOMS: atom_id res chain seq x y z
N MET A 1 -4.60 -0.11 30.17
CA MET A 1 -3.67 -1.06 30.82
C MET A 1 -4.39 -2.28 31.37
N TYR A 2 -5.55 -2.12 32.02
CA TYR A 2 -6.31 -3.25 32.58
C TYR A 2 -6.48 -4.45 31.64
N ILE A 3 -6.91 -4.24 30.39
CA ILE A 3 -7.12 -5.33 29.41
C ILE A 3 -5.84 -6.15 29.20
N MET A 4 -4.70 -5.50 28.98
CA MET A 4 -3.42 -6.20 28.79
C MET A 4 -2.98 -6.92 30.06
N GLU A 5 -3.21 -6.29 31.21
CA GLU A 5 -2.75 -6.80 32.50
C GLU A 5 -3.67 -7.82 33.15
N ASN A 6 -4.86 -8.06 32.61
CA ASN A 6 -5.83 -8.98 33.20
C ASN A 6 -6.39 -9.89 32.13
N SER A 7 -7.09 -9.35 31.14
CA SER A 7 -7.78 -10.15 30.11
C SER A 7 -6.84 -10.91 29.17
N PHE A 8 -5.72 -10.32 28.77
CA PHE A 8 -4.77 -10.94 27.83
C PHE A 8 -3.52 -11.57 28.48
N LYS A 9 -3.56 -11.83 29.79
CA LYS A 9 -2.52 -12.58 30.50
C LYS A 9 -2.66 -14.10 30.37
N ALA A 10 -1.54 -14.81 30.41
CA ALA A 10 -1.51 -16.27 30.30
C ALA A 10 -2.31 -16.95 31.42
N GLU A 11 -2.25 -16.40 32.63
CA GLU A 11 -3.01 -16.85 33.80
C GLU A 11 -4.53 -16.74 33.60
N SER A 12 -4.96 -15.87 32.69
CA SER A 12 -6.37 -15.70 32.31
C SER A 12 -6.75 -16.47 31.03
N GLY A 13 -5.90 -17.40 30.57
CA GLY A 13 -6.16 -18.26 29.41
C GLY A 13 -5.75 -17.67 28.06
N SER A 14 -5.08 -16.51 28.05
CA SER A 14 -4.57 -15.90 26.83
C SER A 14 -3.38 -16.68 26.25
N ARG A 15 -3.44 -17.02 24.96
CA ARG A 15 -2.32 -17.65 24.23
C ARG A 15 -1.40 -16.61 23.58
N PRO A 16 -0.07 -16.73 23.64
CA PRO A 16 0.82 -15.74 23.04
C PRO A 16 0.72 -15.69 21.50
N ASP A 17 0.52 -16.83 20.85
CA ASP A 17 0.63 -16.96 19.39
C ASP A 17 -0.71 -16.84 18.65
N VAL A 18 -1.66 -16.09 19.21
CA VAL A 18 -2.96 -15.84 18.55
C VAL A 18 -3.31 -14.36 18.55
N PRO A 19 -3.97 -13.87 17.49
CA PRO A 19 -4.49 -12.51 17.44
C PRO A 19 -5.33 -12.16 18.67
N LYS A 20 -5.19 -10.93 19.14
CA LYS A 20 -5.94 -10.37 20.27
C LYS A 20 -6.94 -9.37 19.74
N ILE A 21 -8.22 -9.60 20.02
CA ILE A 21 -9.32 -8.77 19.55
C ILE A 21 -10.08 -8.21 20.75
N VAL A 22 -10.39 -6.92 20.72
CA VAL A 22 -11.31 -6.27 21.66
C VAL A 22 -12.48 -5.70 20.86
N ILE A 23 -13.70 -5.92 21.35
CA ILE A 23 -14.90 -5.29 20.84
C ILE A 23 -15.43 -4.41 21.97
N LEU A 24 -15.32 -3.08 21.81
CA LEU A 24 -15.88 -2.10 22.72
C LEU A 24 -17.33 -1.80 22.33
N ILE A 25 -18.22 -1.70 23.31
CA ILE A 25 -19.60 -1.23 23.13
C ILE A 25 -19.83 -0.08 24.11
N THR A 26 -20.29 1.07 23.62
CA THR A 26 -20.60 2.26 24.45
C THR A 26 -21.84 2.97 23.93
N ASP A 27 -22.59 3.62 24.81
CA ASP A 27 -23.80 4.38 24.47
C ASP A 27 -23.64 5.91 24.64
N GLY A 28 -22.42 6.37 24.91
CA GLY A 28 -22.15 7.77 25.14
C GLY A 28 -20.67 8.13 25.10
N LYS A 29 -20.40 9.40 25.32
CA LYS A 29 -19.08 10.01 25.34
C LYS A 29 -18.30 9.63 26.61
N SER A 30 -17.01 9.35 26.45
CA SER A 30 -16.12 9.11 27.59
C SER A 30 -15.93 10.36 28.44
N GLN A 31 -15.64 10.13 29.72
CA GLN A 31 -15.30 11.19 30.69
C GLN A 31 -13.78 11.32 30.88
N ASP A 32 -13.00 10.48 30.20
CA ASP A 32 -11.54 10.44 30.25
C ASP A 32 -10.92 10.36 28.84
N ASP A 33 -9.59 10.33 28.79
CA ASP A 33 -8.86 10.20 27.53
C ASP A 33 -9.00 8.79 26.95
N VAL A 34 -9.55 8.69 25.75
CA VAL A 34 -9.68 7.43 25.00
C VAL A 34 -8.51 7.18 24.05
N LEU A 35 -7.82 8.24 23.61
CA LEU A 35 -6.84 8.15 22.53
C LEU A 35 -5.57 7.44 22.99
N SER A 36 -4.95 7.88 24.10
CA SER A 36 -3.68 7.30 24.55
C SER A 36 -3.81 5.84 24.98
N PRO A 37 -4.87 5.43 25.72
CA PRO A 37 -5.09 4.02 26.04
C PRO A 37 -5.32 3.15 24.80
N ALA A 38 -6.12 3.61 23.84
CA ALA A 38 -6.39 2.86 22.62
C ALA A 38 -5.13 2.69 21.77
N GLN A 39 -4.32 3.74 21.63
CA GLN A 39 -3.05 3.68 20.92
C GLN A 39 -2.11 2.63 21.52
N ARG A 40 -2.00 2.57 22.86
CA ARG A 40 -1.17 1.53 23.51
C ARG A 40 -1.67 0.11 23.24
N LEU A 41 -2.98 -0.11 23.14
CA LEU A 41 -3.53 -1.43 22.80
C LEU A 41 -3.19 -1.80 21.36
N ARG A 42 -3.37 -0.86 20.42
CA ARG A 42 -3.01 -1.07 19.00
C ARG A 42 -1.50 -1.30 18.82
N ASP A 43 -0.66 -0.55 19.52
CA ASP A 43 0.80 -0.72 19.50
C ASP A 43 1.22 -2.08 20.07
N ALA A 44 0.43 -2.66 20.99
CA ALA A 44 0.60 -4.02 21.49
C ALA A 44 0.06 -5.10 20.54
N GLY A 45 -0.40 -4.73 19.33
CA GLY A 45 -0.94 -5.67 18.34
C GLY A 45 -2.36 -6.16 18.64
N ILE A 46 -3.11 -5.45 19.48
CA ILE A 46 -4.51 -5.75 19.76
C ILE A 46 -5.38 -5.05 18.72
N GLU A 47 -6.19 -5.82 18.00
CA GLU A 47 -7.18 -5.30 17.06
C GLU A 47 -8.42 -4.82 17.81
N MET A 48 -8.82 -3.58 17.57
CA MET A 48 -9.90 -2.93 18.32
C MET A 48 -11.10 -2.66 17.39
N PHE A 49 -12.27 -3.15 17.78
CA PHE A 49 -13.56 -2.81 17.19
C PHE A 49 -14.35 -1.94 18.17
N ALA A 50 -15.14 -1.01 17.66
CA ALA A 50 -15.96 -0.10 18.46
C ALA A 50 -17.41 -0.09 17.95
N ILE A 51 -18.36 -0.24 18.87
CA ILE A 51 -19.80 -0.21 18.62
C ILE A 51 -20.38 0.94 19.43
N GLY A 52 -20.83 1.98 18.74
CA GLY A 52 -21.60 3.08 19.32
C GLY A 52 -23.08 2.76 19.30
N VAL A 53 -23.76 3.01 20.41
CA VAL A 53 -25.22 2.89 20.53
C VAL A 53 -25.80 4.26 20.87
N LYS A 54 -26.96 4.64 20.32
CA LYS A 54 -27.59 5.95 20.58
C LYS A 54 -26.61 7.11 20.38
N ASP A 55 -26.40 7.95 21.38
CA ASP A 55 -25.66 9.22 21.27
C ASP A 55 -24.15 9.05 21.49
N ALA A 56 -23.59 7.88 21.15
CA ALA A 56 -22.15 7.63 21.23
C ALA A 56 -21.36 8.62 20.33
N ASP A 57 -20.23 9.11 20.83
CA ASP A 57 -19.39 10.08 20.10
C ASP A 57 -18.58 9.36 19.01
N GLU A 58 -18.92 9.62 17.75
CA GLU A 58 -18.31 8.98 16.58
C GLU A 58 -16.79 9.19 16.52
N ASN A 59 -16.30 10.37 16.86
CA ASN A 59 -14.87 10.66 16.83
C ASN A 59 -14.11 9.87 17.89
N GLU A 60 -14.73 9.63 19.05
CA GLU A 60 -14.14 8.76 20.09
C GLU A 60 -14.12 7.30 19.65
N LEU A 61 -15.19 6.80 19.01
CA LEU A 61 -15.21 5.44 18.48
C LEU A 61 -14.11 5.21 17.44
N ILE A 62 -13.95 6.16 16.51
CA ILE A 62 -12.88 6.14 15.51
C ILE A 62 -11.51 6.15 16.21
N ALA A 63 -11.30 7.04 17.18
CA ALA A 63 -10.04 7.14 17.92
C ALA A 63 -9.70 5.87 18.72
N ILE A 64 -10.70 5.12 19.16
CA ILE A 64 -10.54 3.87 19.90
C ILE A 64 -10.25 2.69 18.97
N SER A 65 -10.96 2.59 17.85
CA SER A 65 -10.90 1.46 16.92
C SER A 65 -9.53 1.32 16.23
N SER A 66 -9.26 0.14 15.68
CA SER A 66 -8.18 -0.08 14.71
C SER A 66 -8.60 0.48 13.35
N PRO A 67 -7.70 1.09 12.57
CA PRO A 67 -7.99 1.42 11.17
C PRO A 67 -8.08 0.14 10.32
N PRO A 68 -8.89 0.09 9.24
CA PRO A 68 -9.86 1.09 8.75
C PRO A 68 -11.06 1.34 9.66
N GLU A 69 -11.58 2.56 9.68
CA GLU A 69 -12.85 2.89 10.33
C GLU A 69 -14.01 2.06 9.76
N GLU A 70 -14.10 1.96 8.44
CA GLU A 70 -15.24 1.39 7.71
C GLU A 70 -15.44 -0.12 7.88
N THR A 71 -14.54 -0.80 8.61
CA THR A 71 -14.67 -2.21 9.01
C THR A 71 -14.60 -2.42 10.53
N HIS A 72 -14.27 -1.39 11.30
CA HIS A 72 -14.04 -1.50 12.76
C HIS A 72 -14.96 -0.63 13.61
N VAL A 73 -15.66 0.34 13.03
CA VAL A 73 -16.61 1.20 13.73
C VAL A 73 -18.03 0.87 13.27
N TYR A 74 -18.91 0.61 14.24
CA TYR A 74 -20.31 0.30 14.00
C TYR A 74 -21.18 1.26 14.80
N TYR A 75 -22.29 1.68 14.22
CA TYR A 75 -23.26 2.52 14.89
C TYR A 75 -24.62 1.84 14.90
N VAL A 76 -25.27 1.83 16.05
CA VAL A 76 -26.58 1.25 16.26
C VAL A 76 -27.50 2.30 16.88
N PRO A 77 -28.65 2.65 16.27
CA PRO A 77 -29.54 3.67 16.83
C PRO A 77 -30.09 3.33 18.22
N ASP A 78 -30.31 2.05 18.51
CA ASP A 78 -30.80 1.56 19.81
C ASP A 78 -30.34 0.11 20.07
N PHE A 79 -30.25 -0.29 21.34
CA PHE A 79 -29.87 -1.64 21.74
C PHE A 79 -30.75 -2.74 21.12
N SER A 80 -32.00 -2.46 20.78
CA SER A 80 -32.88 -3.42 20.09
C SER A 80 -32.39 -3.82 18.69
N LEU A 81 -31.57 -2.97 18.06
CA LEU A 81 -31.02 -3.17 16.71
C LEU A 81 -29.60 -3.74 16.72
N MET A 82 -29.05 -4.11 17.88
CA MET A 82 -27.70 -4.70 17.96
C MET A 82 -27.56 -5.99 17.15
N LEU A 83 -28.67 -6.71 16.94
CA LEU A 83 -28.65 -7.93 16.13
C LEU A 83 -28.40 -7.65 14.64
N ASP A 84 -28.71 -6.45 14.16
CA ASP A 84 -28.59 -6.08 12.74
C ASP A 84 -27.12 -6.02 12.29
N ILE A 85 -26.21 -5.73 13.22
CA ILE A 85 -24.77 -5.63 12.94
C ILE A 85 -24.02 -6.95 13.17
N VAL A 86 -24.66 -7.98 13.73
CA VAL A 86 -23.97 -9.22 14.13
C VAL A 86 -23.32 -9.91 12.94
N GLU A 87 -24.02 -9.98 11.80
CA GLU A 87 -23.47 -10.63 10.60
C GLU A 87 -22.23 -9.88 10.08
N GLU A 88 -22.32 -8.56 9.96
CA GLU A 88 -21.24 -7.71 9.45
C GLU A 88 -20.05 -7.70 10.41
N LEU A 89 -20.29 -7.46 11.71
CA LEU A 89 -19.25 -7.50 12.73
C LEU A 89 -18.56 -8.86 12.80
N SER A 90 -19.32 -9.97 12.74
CA SER A 90 -18.73 -11.32 12.76
C SER A 90 -17.82 -11.53 11.56
N ARG A 91 -18.24 -11.08 10.37
CA ARG A 91 -17.42 -11.15 9.16
C ARG A 91 -16.12 -10.35 9.34
N SER A 92 -16.22 -9.10 9.77
CA SER A 92 -15.07 -8.22 9.99
C SER A 92 -14.08 -8.77 11.00
N VAL A 93 -14.58 -9.31 12.12
CA VAL A 93 -13.73 -9.95 13.14
C VAL A 93 -13.06 -11.21 12.57
N CYS A 94 -13.81 -12.08 11.89
CA CYS A 94 -13.28 -13.31 11.31
C CYS A 94 -12.20 -13.02 10.25
N GLU A 95 -12.42 -12.04 9.38
CA GLU A 95 -11.44 -11.65 8.37
C GLU A 95 -10.18 -11.06 9.00
N SER A 96 -10.33 -10.17 9.99
CA SER A 96 -9.18 -9.59 10.71
C SER A 96 -8.35 -10.67 11.39
N VAL A 97 -8.99 -11.66 12.02
CA VAL A 97 -8.28 -12.81 12.61
C VAL A 97 -7.56 -13.62 11.53
N SER A 98 -8.20 -13.83 10.38
CA SER A 98 -7.61 -14.57 9.25
C SER A 98 -6.38 -13.85 8.69
N GLU A 99 -6.46 -12.54 8.51
CA GLU A 99 -5.36 -11.69 8.04
C GLU A 99 -4.20 -11.67 9.04
N LEU A 100 -4.47 -11.37 10.31
CA LEU A 100 -3.44 -11.33 11.36
C LEU A 100 -2.71 -12.68 11.50
N ASN A 101 -3.41 -13.80 11.35
CA ASN A 101 -2.77 -15.12 11.34
C ASN A 101 -1.88 -15.34 10.11
N ARG A 102 -2.28 -14.85 8.93
CA ARG A 102 -1.47 -14.98 7.71
C ARG A 102 -0.22 -14.11 7.76
N GLU A 103 -0.33 -12.86 8.25
CA GLU A 103 0.80 -11.93 8.32
C GLU A 103 2.00 -12.48 9.10
N ILE A 104 1.76 -13.32 10.13
CA ILE A 104 2.80 -13.95 10.95
C ILE A 104 3.73 -14.85 10.10
N SER A 105 3.24 -15.42 9.00
CA SER A 105 3.95 -16.43 8.20
C SER A 105 4.39 -15.94 6.81
N VAL A 106 4.22 -14.66 6.50
CA VAL A 106 4.58 -14.14 5.16
C VAL A 106 6.09 -13.99 5.03
N ASN A 107 6.66 -14.66 4.02
CA ASN A 107 8.05 -14.44 3.64
C ASN A 107 8.15 -13.18 2.76
N ILE A 108 9.09 -12.29 3.09
CA ILE A 108 9.33 -11.05 2.36
C ILE A 108 10.79 -11.04 1.92
N HIS A 109 11.04 -11.03 0.62
CA HIS A 109 12.38 -10.77 0.12
C HIS A 109 12.70 -9.29 0.31
N THR A 110 13.69 -8.99 1.14
CA THR A 110 14.15 -7.63 1.43
C THR A 110 15.24 -7.25 0.42
N CYS A 111 15.14 -6.07 -0.17
CA CYS A 111 16.14 -5.62 -1.15
C CYS A 111 17.50 -5.41 -0.48
N GLU A 112 18.56 -5.85 -1.14
CA GLU A 112 19.93 -5.50 -0.75
C GLU A 112 20.15 -3.98 -0.95
N THR A 113 20.80 -3.34 0.02
CA THR A 113 21.14 -1.91 -0.08
C THR A 113 22.34 -1.72 -1.01
N PRO A 114 22.34 -0.68 -1.89
CA PRO A 114 21.39 0.43 -1.94
C PRO A 114 20.42 0.29 -3.13
N ALA A 115 19.37 -0.52 -2.99
CA ALA A 115 18.21 -0.41 -3.89
C ALA A 115 17.55 0.98 -3.72
N ILE A 116 17.89 1.91 -4.62
CA ILE A 116 17.34 3.28 -4.67
C ILE A 116 16.36 3.32 -5.84
N ALA A 117 15.14 3.77 -5.59
CA ALA A 117 14.12 3.95 -6.63
C ALA A 117 13.05 4.96 -6.19
N ASP A 118 12.32 5.50 -7.14
CA ASP A 118 11.05 6.18 -6.92
C ASP A 118 9.92 5.23 -7.31
N ILE A 119 9.14 4.77 -6.32
CA ILE A 119 8.04 3.83 -6.52
C ILE A 119 6.72 4.56 -6.32
N VAL A 120 5.85 4.55 -7.33
CA VAL A 120 4.46 5.01 -7.22
C VAL A 120 3.56 3.78 -7.22
N ILE A 121 2.84 3.56 -6.13
CA ILE A 121 1.86 2.48 -6.04
C ILE A 121 0.52 3.04 -6.52
N LEU A 122 -0.03 2.46 -7.58
CA LEU A 122 -1.30 2.85 -8.16
C LEU A 122 -2.37 1.82 -7.76
N VAL A 123 -3.29 2.22 -6.89
CA VAL A 123 -4.25 1.31 -6.25
C VAL A 123 -5.65 1.58 -6.75
N ASP A 124 -6.32 0.54 -7.22
CA ASP A 124 -7.75 0.56 -7.53
C ASP A 124 -8.56 0.59 -6.24
N GLY A 125 -9.35 1.65 -6.06
CA GLY A 125 -10.26 1.86 -4.94
C GLY A 125 -11.72 1.88 -5.38
N SER A 126 -12.05 1.24 -6.50
CA SER A 126 -13.41 1.18 -7.07
C SER A 126 -14.37 0.30 -6.25
N TRP A 127 -15.66 0.34 -6.60
CA TRP A 127 -16.70 -0.44 -5.91
C TRP A 127 -16.68 -1.94 -6.19
N SER A 128 -15.96 -2.40 -7.22
CA SER A 128 -15.80 -3.83 -7.49
C SER A 128 -14.86 -4.50 -6.47
N ILE A 129 -14.02 -3.71 -5.82
CA ILE A 129 -13.24 -4.12 -4.65
C ILE A 129 -14.03 -3.76 -3.38
N SER A 130 -14.43 -4.79 -2.62
CA SER A 130 -15.16 -4.57 -1.36
C SER A 130 -14.27 -3.90 -0.30
N ARG A 131 -14.87 -3.29 0.74
CA ARG A 131 -14.13 -2.71 1.88
C ARG A 131 -13.23 -3.73 2.57
N PHE A 132 -13.72 -4.95 2.70
CA PHE A 132 -13.01 -6.12 3.21
C PHE A 132 -11.78 -6.47 2.37
N SER A 133 -11.97 -6.62 1.06
CA SER A 133 -10.88 -6.85 0.10
C SER A 133 -9.85 -5.71 0.11
N PHE A 134 -10.31 -4.46 0.26
CA PHE A 134 -9.44 -3.30 0.34
C PHE A 134 -8.62 -3.26 1.64
N LYS A 135 -9.15 -3.77 2.76
CA LYS A 135 -8.36 -4.00 3.98
C LYS A 135 -7.18 -4.93 3.68
N THR A 136 -7.42 -6.03 2.96
CA THR A 136 -6.35 -6.95 2.54
C THR A 136 -5.32 -6.26 1.63
N VAL A 137 -5.75 -5.37 0.73
CA VAL A 137 -4.82 -4.54 -0.08
C VAL A 137 -3.93 -3.67 0.82
N ARG A 138 -4.46 -3.05 1.87
CA ARG A 138 -3.64 -2.26 2.81
C ARG A 138 -2.61 -3.13 3.54
N SER A 139 -3.00 -4.30 4.02
CA SER A 139 -2.05 -5.24 4.65
C SER A 139 -0.95 -5.66 3.68
N PHE A 140 -1.32 -6.01 2.44
CA PHE A 140 -0.38 -6.32 1.37
C PHE A 140 0.62 -5.17 1.13
N LEU A 141 0.13 -3.94 0.97
CA LEU A 141 0.97 -2.76 0.77
C LEU A 141 1.90 -2.49 1.96
N GLY A 142 1.39 -2.64 3.19
CA GLY A 142 2.16 -2.46 4.40
C GLY A 142 3.32 -3.45 4.51
N LEU A 143 3.13 -4.70 4.08
CA LEU A 143 4.18 -5.71 3.99
C LEU A 143 5.13 -5.45 2.82
N PHE A 144 4.62 -5.06 1.65
CA PHE A 144 5.45 -4.73 0.49
C PHE A 144 6.46 -3.61 0.81
N VAL A 145 6.01 -2.56 1.50
CA VAL A 145 6.88 -1.44 1.96
C VAL A 145 8.00 -1.93 2.88
N LYS A 146 7.81 -3.02 3.63
CA LYS A 146 8.86 -3.56 4.52
C LYS A 146 10.07 -4.08 3.74
N ALA A 147 9.91 -4.47 2.47
CA ALA A 147 10.99 -4.98 1.62
C ALA A 147 12.06 -3.92 1.29
N PHE A 148 11.74 -2.62 1.38
CA PHE A 148 12.60 -1.53 0.94
C PHE A 148 13.23 -0.78 2.11
N ALA A 149 14.42 -0.20 1.91
CA ALA A 149 14.91 0.87 2.76
C ALA A 149 14.29 2.20 2.28
N VAL A 150 13.52 2.87 3.14
CA VAL A 150 12.74 4.07 2.77
C VAL A 150 13.38 5.30 3.39
N GLY A 151 13.67 6.30 2.56
CA GLY A 151 14.31 7.55 2.97
C GLY A 151 14.53 8.52 1.82
N SER A 152 14.94 9.76 2.13
CA SER A 152 15.21 10.81 1.14
C SER A 152 16.22 10.38 0.09
N ASP A 153 17.27 9.68 0.51
CA ASP A 153 18.38 9.21 -0.34
C ASP A 153 18.32 7.70 -0.60
N GLN A 154 17.19 7.07 -0.26
CA GLN A 154 16.93 5.64 -0.47
C GLN A 154 15.73 5.48 -1.41
N THR A 155 14.90 4.45 -1.22
CA THR A 155 13.65 4.31 -1.94
C THR A 155 12.62 5.33 -1.44
N ARG A 156 11.97 6.03 -2.36
CA ARG A 156 10.82 6.92 -2.09
C ARG A 156 9.55 6.23 -2.56
N ILE A 157 8.48 6.29 -1.77
CA ILE A 157 7.22 5.61 -2.08
C ILE A 157 6.06 6.61 -2.04
N GLY A 158 5.48 6.86 -3.21
CA GLY A 158 4.24 7.61 -3.38
C GLY A 158 3.07 6.65 -3.59
N LEU A 159 1.86 7.10 -3.32
CA LEU A 159 0.65 6.31 -3.57
C LEU A 159 -0.44 7.17 -4.20
N VAL A 160 -1.02 6.62 -5.26
CA VAL A 160 -2.20 7.17 -5.92
C VAL A 160 -3.32 6.15 -5.82
N LEU A 161 -4.45 6.58 -5.28
CA LEU A 161 -5.69 5.84 -5.28
C LEU A 161 -6.51 6.29 -6.49
N TYR A 162 -7.16 5.37 -7.19
CA TYR A 162 -8.02 5.73 -8.31
C TYR A 162 -9.34 4.97 -8.32
N SER A 163 -10.34 5.60 -8.93
CA SER A 163 -11.57 4.98 -9.35
C SER A 163 -12.06 5.69 -10.62
N LYS A 164 -13.11 6.51 -10.53
CA LYS A 164 -13.55 7.43 -11.59
C LYS A 164 -12.65 8.68 -11.68
N ASP A 165 -12.00 9.02 -10.58
CA ASP A 165 -11.01 10.09 -10.47
C ASP A 165 -9.71 9.49 -9.92
N SER A 166 -8.62 10.25 -9.93
CA SER A 166 -7.34 9.85 -9.34
C SER A 166 -6.93 10.83 -8.24
N TRP A 167 -6.48 10.29 -7.12
CA TRP A 167 -6.08 11.08 -5.95
C TRP A 167 -4.68 10.69 -5.52
N ILE A 168 -3.81 11.68 -5.43
CA ILE A 168 -2.53 11.52 -4.76
C ILE A 168 -2.82 11.49 -3.26
N GLU A 169 -2.73 10.32 -2.65
CA GLU A 169 -2.86 10.19 -1.20
C GLU A 169 -1.59 10.70 -0.53
N TRP A 170 -0.43 10.45 -1.15
CA TRP A 170 0.82 11.13 -0.82
C TRP A 170 1.84 11.08 -1.96
N ASN A 171 2.69 12.10 -2.01
CA ASN A 171 3.79 12.23 -2.96
C ASN A 171 5.05 11.48 -2.50
N LEU A 172 6.02 11.30 -3.41
CA LEU A 172 7.28 10.61 -3.14
C LEU A 172 8.11 11.29 -2.04
N ASN A 173 7.95 12.60 -1.86
CA ASN A 173 8.62 13.40 -0.84
C ASN A 173 7.80 13.61 0.45
N THR A 174 6.62 13.01 0.58
CA THR A 174 5.73 13.25 1.74
C THR A 174 6.20 12.50 2.99
N HIS A 175 6.66 11.25 2.84
CA HIS A 175 7.10 10.42 3.95
C HIS A 175 8.57 10.05 3.81
N SER A 176 9.36 10.36 4.83
CA SER A 176 10.81 10.12 4.86
C SER A 176 11.23 8.87 5.62
N THR A 177 10.29 8.10 6.17
CA THR A 177 10.57 6.87 6.92
C THR A 177 9.64 5.74 6.52
N LYS A 178 10.13 4.50 6.63
CA LYS A 178 9.36 3.27 6.38
C LYS A 178 8.10 3.23 7.25
N GLN A 179 8.23 3.57 8.53
CA GLN A 179 7.16 3.55 9.51
C GLN A 179 6.06 4.57 9.18
N ALA A 180 6.43 5.76 8.67
CA ALA A 180 5.45 6.75 8.22
C ALA A 180 4.66 6.25 7.00
N VAL A 181 5.32 5.63 6.02
CA VAL A 181 4.62 5.04 4.86
C VAL A 181 3.69 3.90 5.29
N ILE A 182 4.16 2.99 6.16
CA ILE A 182 3.32 1.90 6.69
C ILE A 182 2.10 2.46 7.45
N HIS A 183 2.29 3.52 8.23
CA HIS A 183 1.20 4.18 8.93
C HIS A 183 0.21 4.85 7.97
N ALA A 184 0.68 5.50 6.90
CA ALA A 184 -0.17 6.09 5.88
C ALA A 184 -0.99 5.02 5.14
N VAL A 185 -0.37 3.88 4.79
CA VAL A 185 -1.06 2.74 4.17
C VAL A 185 -2.19 2.19 5.05
N LYS A 186 -1.97 2.06 6.36
CA LYS A 186 -3.02 1.57 7.28
C LYS A 186 -4.26 2.47 7.27
N ASN A 187 -4.07 3.77 7.10
CA ASN A 187 -5.12 4.79 7.11
C ASN A 187 -5.58 5.22 5.71
N LEU A 188 -5.16 4.51 4.65
CA LEU A 188 -5.53 4.81 3.27
C LEU A 188 -7.06 4.79 3.10
N PRO A 189 -7.75 5.81 2.59
CA PRO A 189 -9.21 5.80 2.53
C PRO A 189 -9.76 4.82 1.47
N TYR A 190 -10.95 4.26 1.71
CA TYR A 190 -11.74 3.60 0.66
C TYR A 190 -12.70 4.58 0.00
N LYS A 191 -12.48 4.90 -1.29
CA LYS A 191 -13.23 5.96 -2.00
C LYS A 191 -14.39 5.45 -2.85
N GLY A 192 -14.31 4.24 -3.38
CA GLY A 192 -15.31 3.70 -4.29
C GLY A 192 -15.41 4.45 -5.62
N GLY A 193 -16.26 3.97 -6.52
CA GLY A 193 -16.51 4.56 -7.84
C GLY A 193 -16.34 3.56 -8.98
N GLN A 194 -16.35 4.06 -10.22
CA GLN A 194 -16.05 3.26 -11.42
C GLN A 194 -14.55 3.01 -11.55
N THR A 195 -14.11 2.18 -12.49
CA THR A 195 -12.69 1.84 -12.68
C THR A 195 -12.18 2.45 -13.99
N LEU A 196 -11.41 3.55 -13.89
CA LEU A 196 -10.75 4.23 -15.01
C LEU A 196 -9.22 4.15 -14.87
N THR A 197 -8.66 2.97 -15.14
CA THR A 197 -7.23 2.70 -15.03
C THR A 197 -6.41 3.50 -16.04
N GLY A 198 -6.91 3.72 -17.26
CA GLY A 198 -6.20 4.49 -18.29
C GLY A 198 -6.00 5.96 -17.92
N LEU A 199 -7.06 6.58 -17.40
CA LEU A 199 -7.03 7.91 -16.79
C LEU A 199 -5.98 7.96 -15.67
N ALA A 200 -5.98 6.96 -14.79
CA ALA A 200 -5.07 6.90 -13.65
C ALA A 200 -3.60 6.74 -14.07
N LEU A 201 -3.31 5.93 -15.09
CA LEU A 201 -1.98 5.79 -15.69
C LEU A 201 -1.49 7.12 -16.29
N THR A 202 -2.37 7.85 -16.97
CA THR A 202 -2.06 9.20 -17.48
C THR A 202 -1.76 10.16 -16.33
N TYR A 203 -2.59 10.10 -15.28
CA TYR A 203 -2.48 10.99 -14.12
C TYR A 203 -1.14 10.84 -13.39
N ILE A 204 -0.66 9.61 -13.16
CA ILE A 204 0.63 9.40 -12.49
C ILE A 204 1.83 9.88 -13.32
N LEU A 205 1.77 9.75 -14.65
CA LEU A 205 2.80 10.27 -15.56
C LEU A 205 2.87 11.80 -15.49
N GLU A 206 1.71 12.45 -15.38
CA GLU A 206 1.59 13.90 -15.41
C GLU A 206 1.80 14.57 -14.05
N ASN A 207 1.68 13.83 -12.94
CA ASN A 207 1.71 14.42 -11.60
C ASN A 207 2.69 13.75 -10.63
N SER A 208 2.80 12.42 -10.61
CA SER A 208 3.54 11.71 -9.56
C SER A 208 5.05 11.67 -9.81
N PHE A 209 5.48 11.59 -11.07
CA PHE A 209 6.90 11.56 -11.46
C PHE A 209 7.48 12.94 -11.78
N LYS A 210 7.00 13.97 -11.07
CA LYS A 210 7.47 15.35 -11.19
C LYS A 210 8.44 15.72 -10.06
N ALA A 211 9.30 16.72 -10.30
CA ALA A 211 10.30 17.14 -9.32
C ALA A 211 9.64 17.72 -8.06
N GLU A 212 8.58 18.50 -8.22
CA GLU A 212 7.73 19.04 -7.16
C GLU A 212 7.07 17.95 -6.30
N SER A 213 6.76 16.80 -6.91
CA SER A 213 6.22 15.61 -6.25
C SER A 213 7.30 14.71 -5.66
N GLY A 214 8.58 15.12 -5.74
CA GLY A 214 9.71 14.41 -5.14
C GLY A 214 10.37 13.38 -6.03
N SER A 215 10.06 13.32 -7.33
CA SER A 215 10.74 12.41 -8.24
C SER A 215 12.15 12.90 -8.59
N ARG A 216 13.10 11.97 -8.66
CA ARG A 216 14.51 12.20 -8.95
C ARG A 216 14.82 11.80 -10.40
N PRO A 217 15.66 12.58 -11.10
CA PRO A 217 16.01 12.29 -12.49
C PRO A 217 16.92 11.07 -12.65
N ASP A 218 17.78 10.80 -11.67
CA ASP A 218 18.87 9.83 -11.78
C ASP A 218 18.61 8.52 -11.01
N VAL A 219 17.33 8.15 -10.83
CA VAL A 219 16.95 6.91 -10.15
C VAL A 219 15.90 6.15 -10.96
N PRO A 220 15.84 4.81 -10.82
CA PRO A 220 14.76 4.01 -11.39
C PRO A 220 13.38 4.50 -10.95
N LYS A 221 12.44 4.60 -11.90
CA LYS A 221 11.04 4.95 -11.64
C LYS A 221 10.17 3.72 -11.85
N ILE A 222 9.42 3.32 -10.84
CA ILE A 222 8.63 2.09 -10.84
C ILE A 222 7.17 2.43 -10.54
N VAL A 223 6.25 1.77 -11.23
CA VAL A 223 4.83 1.74 -10.85
C VAL A 223 4.43 0.33 -10.47
N ILE A 224 3.74 0.20 -9.34
CA ILE A 224 3.06 -1.04 -8.94
C ILE A 224 1.55 -0.79 -9.07
N LEU A 225 0.91 -1.35 -10.09
CA LEU A 225 -0.54 -1.29 -10.27
C LEU A 225 -1.21 -2.46 -9.54
N ILE A 226 -2.22 -2.18 -8.72
CA ILE A 226 -3.14 -3.18 -8.14
C ILE A 226 -4.55 -2.89 -8.65
N THR A 227 -5.21 -3.87 -9.25
CA THR A 227 -6.58 -3.75 -9.78
C THR A 227 -7.26 -5.11 -9.85
N ASP A 228 -8.58 -5.13 -9.86
CA ASP A 228 -9.36 -6.31 -10.23
C ASP A 228 -9.71 -6.37 -11.74
N GLY A 229 -9.16 -5.43 -12.53
CA GLY A 229 -8.91 -5.52 -13.97
C GLY A 229 -10.06 -5.12 -14.91
N GLU A 230 -11.19 -4.64 -14.40
CA GLU A 230 -12.32 -4.18 -15.24
C GLU A 230 -12.25 -2.68 -15.58
N SER A 231 -11.18 -2.24 -16.25
CA SER A 231 -11.11 -0.84 -16.71
C SER A 231 -12.11 -0.55 -17.85
N ARG A 232 -12.79 0.59 -17.77
CA ARG A 232 -13.81 1.06 -18.74
C ARG A 232 -13.26 2.01 -19.82
N ASP A 233 -11.97 2.29 -19.80
CA ASP A 233 -11.25 3.16 -20.73
C ASP A 233 -10.04 2.44 -21.39
N ASP A 234 -9.34 3.16 -22.28
CA ASP A 234 -8.11 2.64 -22.89
C ASP A 234 -6.95 2.64 -21.90
N VAL A 235 -6.34 1.48 -21.71
CA VAL A 235 -5.16 1.32 -20.85
C VAL A 235 -3.86 1.14 -21.64
N LEU A 236 -3.93 0.87 -22.95
CA LEU A 236 -2.76 0.54 -23.77
C LEU A 236 -1.92 1.78 -24.05
N SER A 237 -2.55 2.84 -24.56
CA SER A 237 -1.85 4.08 -24.89
C SER A 237 -1.16 4.72 -23.66
N PRO A 238 -1.82 4.90 -22.51
CA PRO A 238 -1.17 5.51 -21.35
C PRO A 238 -0.08 4.62 -20.73
N ALA A 239 -0.25 3.30 -20.73
CA ALA A 239 0.82 2.39 -20.30
C ALA A 239 2.05 2.46 -21.21
N GLN A 240 1.85 2.55 -22.54
CA GLN A 240 2.95 2.72 -23.47
C GLN A 240 3.70 4.04 -23.22
N ARG A 241 2.97 5.15 -22.99
CA ARG A 241 3.60 6.45 -22.66
C ARG A 241 4.45 6.41 -21.39
N LEU A 242 4.02 5.68 -20.36
CA LEU A 242 4.81 5.46 -19.15
C LEU A 242 6.10 4.69 -19.45
N ARG A 243 6.02 3.58 -20.19
CA ARG A 243 7.20 2.80 -20.59
C ARG A 243 8.16 3.58 -21.47
N ASP A 244 7.64 4.34 -22.43
CA ASP A 244 8.45 5.23 -23.29
C ASP A 244 9.16 6.33 -22.49
N ALA A 245 8.59 6.72 -21.34
CA ALA A 245 9.21 7.64 -20.39
C ALA A 245 10.25 6.97 -19.46
N GLY A 246 10.58 5.69 -19.69
CA GLY A 246 11.54 4.94 -18.88
C GLY A 246 11.01 4.50 -17.51
N ILE A 247 9.68 4.44 -17.35
CA ILE A 247 9.04 4.00 -16.11
C ILE A 247 8.71 2.52 -16.21
N GLU A 248 9.19 1.75 -15.24
CA GLU A 248 9.00 0.31 -15.13
C GLU A 248 7.62 -0.01 -14.55
N LEU A 249 6.83 -0.88 -15.19
CA LEU A 249 5.45 -1.16 -14.79
C LEU A 249 5.28 -2.61 -14.32
N PHE A 250 4.88 -2.80 -13.06
CA PHE A 250 4.40 -4.06 -12.52
C PHE A 250 2.88 -4.01 -12.38
N ALA A 251 2.19 -5.10 -12.71
CA ALA A 251 0.74 -5.19 -12.64
C ALA A 251 0.28 -6.41 -11.82
N ILE A 252 -0.57 -6.15 -10.84
CA ILE A 252 -1.17 -7.15 -9.96
C ILE A 252 -2.67 -7.14 -10.23
N GLY A 253 -3.14 -8.20 -10.86
CA GLY A 253 -4.55 -8.46 -11.10
C GLY A 253 -5.14 -9.38 -10.06
N VAL A 254 -6.26 -9.00 -9.46
CA VAL A 254 -6.99 -9.84 -8.51
C VAL A 254 -8.34 -10.31 -9.10
N LEU A 255 -8.88 -11.43 -8.63
CA LEU A 255 -10.13 -12.02 -9.10
C LEU A 255 -10.09 -12.32 -10.61
N ASN A 256 -11.03 -11.73 -11.36
CA ASN A 256 -11.24 -11.97 -12.79
C ASN A 256 -10.56 -10.92 -13.67
N ALA A 257 -9.50 -10.27 -13.16
CA ALA A 257 -8.80 -9.23 -13.87
C ALA A 257 -8.39 -9.65 -15.29
N ASP A 258 -8.63 -8.77 -16.26
CA ASP A 258 -8.36 -9.04 -17.67
C ASP A 258 -6.86 -9.23 -17.89
N LYS A 259 -6.47 -10.50 -18.07
CA LYS A 259 -5.08 -10.88 -18.26
C LYS A 259 -4.43 -10.19 -19.46
N LYS A 260 -5.18 -9.94 -20.54
CA LYS A 260 -4.64 -9.27 -21.73
C LYS A 260 -4.37 -7.80 -21.42
N LYS A 261 -5.27 -7.12 -20.70
CA LYS A 261 -5.05 -5.73 -20.27
C LYS A 261 -3.86 -5.61 -19.33
N LEU A 262 -3.75 -6.48 -18.33
CA LEU A 262 -2.63 -6.47 -17.39
C LEU A 262 -1.28 -6.67 -18.08
N ARG A 263 -1.20 -7.63 -19.01
CA ARG A 263 -0.02 -7.83 -19.87
C ARG A 263 0.33 -6.61 -20.71
N ALA A 264 -0.69 -5.93 -21.25
CA ALA A 264 -0.48 -4.74 -22.06
C ALA A 264 -0.05 -3.52 -21.23
N ILE A 265 -0.38 -3.50 -19.94
CA ILE A 265 0.05 -2.45 -19.00
C ILE A 265 1.47 -2.71 -18.52
N ALA A 266 1.78 -3.91 -18.05
CA ALA A 266 3.08 -4.21 -17.47
C ALA A 266 4.22 -4.10 -18.49
N SER A 267 5.43 -3.88 -17.98
CA SER A 267 6.65 -4.02 -18.75
C SER A 267 6.97 -5.49 -19.04
N PRO A 268 7.73 -5.79 -20.11
CA PRO A 268 8.31 -7.11 -20.30
C PRO A 268 9.49 -7.36 -19.34
N PRO A 269 9.77 -8.62 -18.95
CA PRO A 269 9.01 -9.84 -19.31
C PRO A 269 7.79 -10.06 -18.40
N GLU A 270 6.75 -10.73 -18.93
CA GLU A 270 5.49 -10.97 -18.21
C GLU A 270 5.71 -11.74 -16.90
N GLU A 271 6.61 -12.70 -16.90
CA GLU A 271 6.81 -13.68 -15.81
C GLU A 271 7.23 -13.05 -14.47
N THR A 272 7.84 -11.86 -14.54
CA THR A 272 8.31 -11.07 -13.38
C THR A 272 7.53 -9.78 -13.16
N HIS A 273 6.71 -9.33 -14.13
CA HIS A 273 5.99 -8.06 -14.04
C HIS A 273 4.47 -8.20 -13.95
N VAL A 274 3.91 -9.39 -14.18
CA VAL A 274 2.46 -9.63 -14.07
C VAL A 274 2.15 -10.71 -13.05
N TYR A 275 1.27 -10.37 -12.12
CA TYR A 275 0.81 -11.27 -11.07
C TYR A 275 -0.71 -11.42 -11.16
N TYR A 276 -1.17 -12.67 -11.20
CA TYR A 276 -2.60 -13.00 -11.17
C TYR A 276 -2.92 -13.67 -9.84
N VAL A 277 -3.80 -13.05 -9.07
CA VAL A 277 -4.22 -13.54 -7.77
C VAL A 277 -5.71 -13.89 -7.86
N PRO A 278 -6.12 -15.14 -7.63
CA PRO A 278 -7.50 -15.54 -7.84
C PRO A 278 -8.46 -14.99 -6.77
N ASP A 279 -7.95 -14.57 -5.62
CA ASP A 279 -8.74 -13.99 -4.51
C ASP A 279 -7.87 -13.05 -3.67
N PHE A 280 -8.48 -12.01 -3.09
CA PHE A 280 -7.75 -11.03 -2.26
C PHE A 280 -7.03 -11.69 -1.07
N SER A 281 -7.61 -12.73 -0.47
CA SER A 281 -7.00 -13.46 0.65
C SER A 281 -5.69 -14.18 0.29
N LEU A 282 -5.39 -14.33 -1.01
CA LEU A 282 -4.18 -14.98 -1.53
C LEU A 282 -3.15 -13.96 -2.05
N MET A 283 -3.41 -12.65 -1.91
CA MET A 283 -2.43 -11.62 -2.31
C MET A 283 -1.11 -11.76 -1.55
N LEU A 284 -1.14 -12.25 -0.32
CA LEU A 284 0.08 -12.45 0.47
C LEU A 284 0.98 -13.55 -0.10
N ASP A 285 0.44 -14.50 -0.87
CA ASP A 285 1.19 -15.61 -1.46
C ASP A 285 2.18 -15.14 -2.54
N ILE A 286 1.87 -14.02 -3.21
CA ILE A 286 2.77 -13.45 -4.22
C ILE A 286 3.82 -12.51 -3.61
N MET A 287 3.76 -12.22 -2.31
CA MET A 287 4.59 -11.20 -1.66
C MET A 287 6.08 -11.42 -1.90
N GLU A 288 6.57 -12.62 -1.61
CA GLU A 288 7.99 -12.96 -1.77
C GLU A 288 8.44 -12.83 -3.23
N LYS A 289 7.63 -13.34 -4.16
CA LYS A 289 7.96 -13.30 -5.60
C LYS A 289 7.95 -11.86 -6.12
N LEU A 290 6.95 -11.07 -5.75
CA LEU A 290 6.84 -9.68 -6.14
C LEU A 290 8.01 -8.86 -5.60
N SER A 291 8.24 -8.92 -4.29
CA SER A 291 9.28 -8.09 -3.68
C SER A 291 10.66 -8.45 -4.27
N ARG A 292 10.93 -9.73 -4.50
CA ARG A 292 12.14 -10.18 -5.21
C ARG A 292 12.27 -9.59 -6.61
N SER A 293 11.25 -9.75 -7.45
CA SER A 293 11.30 -9.25 -8.83
C SER A 293 11.47 -7.73 -8.89
N VAL A 294 10.81 -6.98 -8.00
CA VAL A 294 11.01 -5.53 -7.91
C VAL A 294 12.43 -5.19 -7.44
N CYS A 295 12.97 -5.86 -6.41
CA CYS A 295 14.33 -5.62 -5.92
C CYS A 295 15.41 -5.92 -6.98
N GLU A 296 15.29 -7.04 -7.69
CA GLU A 296 16.20 -7.44 -8.76
C GLU A 296 16.17 -6.40 -9.88
N ARG A 297 14.97 -5.99 -10.31
CA ARG A 297 14.83 -5.01 -11.39
C ARG A 297 15.34 -3.62 -11.00
N VAL A 298 15.07 -3.17 -9.79
CA VAL A 298 15.63 -1.92 -9.26
C VAL A 298 17.17 -1.98 -9.24
N SER A 299 17.75 -3.11 -8.87
CA SER A 299 19.21 -3.28 -8.84
C SER A 299 19.82 -3.24 -10.25
N GLU A 300 19.16 -3.85 -11.24
CA GLU A 300 19.54 -3.77 -12.64
C GLU A 300 19.50 -2.34 -13.17
N LEU A 301 18.37 -1.64 -12.99
CA LEU A 301 18.19 -0.26 -13.44
C LEU A 301 19.21 0.69 -12.80
N ASN A 302 19.52 0.52 -11.52
CA ASN A 302 20.55 1.32 -10.85
C ASN A 302 21.94 1.14 -11.50
N ARG A 303 22.29 -0.09 -11.91
CA ARG A 303 23.55 -0.36 -12.63
C ARG A 303 23.54 0.26 -14.03
N GLU A 304 22.42 0.18 -14.73
CA GLU A 304 22.25 0.76 -16.07
C GLU A 304 22.42 2.29 -16.03
N ILE A 305 21.77 2.97 -15.09
CA ILE A 305 21.84 4.43 -14.90
C ILE A 305 23.26 4.85 -14.50
N SER A 306 23.86 4.16 -13.51
CA SER A 306 25.23 4.45 -13.07
C SER A 306 26.25 4.25 -14.20
N GLY A 307 26.09 3.18 -14.98
CA GLY A 307 26.95 2.92 -16.14
C GLY A 307 26.77 3.93 -17.26
N ALA A 308 25.56 4.41 -17.52
CA ALA A 308 25.29 5.46 -18.48
C ALA A 308 25.92 6.80 -18.05
N PHE A 309 25.82 7.13 -16.76
CA PHE A 309 26.44 8.31 -16.18
C PHE A 309 27.97 8.28 -16.33
N LEU A 310 28.62 7.17 -15.97
CA LEU A 310 30.07 7.01 -16.11
C LEU A 310 30.53 7.12 -17.57
N ARG A 311 29.79 6.52 -18.51
CA ARG A 311 30.08 6.69 -19.95
C ARG A 311 30.00 8.16 -20.37
N SER A 312 28.99 8.89 -19.91
CA SER A 312 28.83 10.31 -20.25
C SER A 312 29.99 11.20 -19.74
N LEU A 313 30.59 10.84 -18.59
CA LEU A 313 31.76 11.53 -18.05
C LEU A 313 33.02 11.26 -18.88
N LEU A 314 33.26 9.99 -19.25
CA LEU A 314 34.41 9.60 -20.06
C LEU A 314 34.42 10.26 -21.44
N PHE A 315 33.25 10.39 -22.09
CA PHE A 315 33.14 11.13 -23.35
C PHE A 315 33.43 12.62 -23.20
N LYS A 316 33.04 13.25 -22.09
CA LYS A 316 33.35 14.66 -21.82
C LYS A 316 34.84 14.92 -21.57
N GLU A 317 35.55 13.99 -20.93
CA GLU A 317 37.00 14.10 -20.73
C GLU A 317 37.77 13.97 -22.06
N GLN A 318 37.34 13.07 -22.95
CA GLN A 318 37.95 12.91 -24.28
C GLN A 318 37.75 14.15 -25.16
N ASP A 319 36.59 14.81 -25.11
CA ASP A 319 36.36 16.04 -25.86
C ASP A 319 37.17 17.24 -25.32
N GLN A 320 37.49 17.25 -24.01
CA GLN A 320 38.33 18.30 -23.42
C GLN A 320 39.81 18.14 -23.83
N GLU A 321 40.34 16.92 -23.89
CA GLU A 321 41.73 16.68 -24.34
C GLU A 321 41.95 17.08 -25.81
N VAL A 322 40.95 16.87 -26.69
CA VAL A 322 41.03 17.26 -28.10
C VAL A 322 41.03 18.78 -28.29
N SER A 323 40.41 19.55 -27.39
CA SER A 323 40.38 21.02 -27.47
C SER A 323 41.65 21.72 -26.98
N SER A 324 42.52 21.01 -26.24
CA SER A 324 43.80 21.55 -25.73
C SER A 324 45.02 21.25 -26.61
N GLY A 325 44.85 20.48 -27.69
CA GLY A 325 45.94 20.02 -28.56
C GLY A 325 46.26 20.90 -29.78
N ASP A 326 45.53 21.98 -30.03
CA ASP A 326 45.64 22.79 -31.26
C ASP A 326 46.10 24.23 -31.01
N GLY A 327 47.01 24.40 -30.04
CA GLY A 327 47.61 25.71 -29.72
C GLY A 327 48.95 25.59 -29.00
N GLY A 328 50.04 25.38 -29.76
CA GLY A 328 51.41 25.58 -29.27
C GLY A 328 52.44 24.62 -29.84
#